data_AF-A0A358A5K7-F1
#
_entry.id   AF-A0A358A5K7-F1
#
_cell.length_a   1.000
_cell.length_b   1.000
_cell.length_c   1.000
_cell.angle_alpha   90.00
_cell.angle_beta   90.00
_cell.angle_gamma   90.00
#
_symmetry.space_group_name_H-M   'P 1'
#
loop_
_entity.id
_entity.type
_entity.pdbx_description
1 polymer ?
#
loop_
_entity_poly.entity_id
_entity_poly.type
_entity_poly.pdbx_seq_one_letter_code
_entity_poly.pdbx_strand_id
1 'polypeptide(L)' 'MDPTYTEEAEAFRTRIKDFLDANLPTGWAGYGAMSVEDAFEWTADWRQKLAANGLLAPSWPTEYGGGGMSELEQVILAEE' A
#
# COMPACT_ATOMS: atom_id res chain seq x y z
N MET A 1 -3.23 -23.29 9.64
CA MET A 1 -4.56 -22.70 9.88
C MET A 1 -4.84 -21.90 8.62
N ASP A 2 -5.93 -22.16 7.91
CA ASP A 2 -6.35 -21.38 6.74
C ASP A 2 -7.21 -20.23 7.30
N PRO A 3 -6.67 -19.01 7.49
CA PRO A 3 -7.48 -17.91 7.96
C PRO A 3 -8.52 -17.63 6.87
N THR A 4 -9.78 -17.97 7.13
CA THR A 4 -10.88 -17.55 6.27
C THR A 4 -11.03 -16.05 6.50
N TYR A 5 -10.45 -15.26 5.61
CA TYR A 5 -10.55 -13.81 5.65
C TYR A 5 -12.03 -13.42 5.58
N THR A 6 -12.44 -12.47 6.42
CA THR A 6 -13.81 -11.92 6.38
C THR A 6 -14.04 -11.26 5.01
N GLU A 7 -15.31 -11.07 4.62
CA GLU A 7 -15.64 -10.35 3.38
C GLU A 7 -14.99 -8.95 3.33
N GLU A 8 -14.89 -8.29 4.49
CA GLU A 8 -14.21 -7.00 4.67
C GLU A 8 -12.70 -7.09 4.37
N ALA A 9 -12.04 -8.17 4.81
CA ALA A 9 -10.62 -8.40 4.55
C ALA A 9 -10.33 -8.67 3.07
N GLU A 10 -11.18 -9.46 2.39
CA GLU A 10 -11.04 -9.69 0.95
C GLU A 10 -11.34 -8.43 0.11
N ALA A 11 -12.31 -7.62 0.55
CA ALA A 11 -12.57 -6.32 -0.06
C ALA A 11 -11.39 -5.37 0.09
N PHE A 12 -10.76 -5.35 1.27
CA PHE A 12 -9.56 -4.55 1.52
C PHE A 12 -8.38 -5.02 0.67
N ARG A 13 -8.11 -6.33 0.62
CA ARG A 13 -7.08 -6.92 -0.26
C ARG A 13 -7.29 -6.52 -1.72
N THR A 14 -8.52 -6.61 -2.22
CA THR A 14 -8.86 -6.22 -3.59
C THR A 14 -8.56 -4.73 -3.83
N ARG A 15 -8.93 -3.87 -2.88
CA ARG A 15 -8.60 -2.43 -2.95
C ARG A 15 -7.10 -2.17 -3.01
N ILE A 16 -6.27 -2.91 -2.25
CA ILE A 16 -4.82 -2.74 -2.29
C ILE A 16 -4.25 -3.19 -3.64
N LYS A 17 -4.70 -4.33 -4.16
CA LYS A 17 -4.30 -4.82 -5.49
C LYS A 17 -4.66 -3.82 -6.59
N ASP A 18 -5.88 -3.32 -6.60
CA ASP A 18 -6.34 -2.32 -7.58
C ASP A 18 -5.49 -1.03 -7.51
N PHE A 19 -5.12 -0.60 -6.29
CA PHE A 19 -4.23 0.53 -6.09
C PHE A 19 -2.84 0.27 -6.67
N LEU A 20 -2.25 -0.89 -6.40
CA LEU A 20 -0.94 -1.27 -6.92
C LEU A 20 -0.94 -1.36 -8.45
N ASP A 21 -1.93 -2.04 -9.04
CA ASP A 21 -2.07 -2.21 -10.49
C ASP A 21 -2.27 -0.86 -11.22
N ALA A 22 -2.99 0.08 -10.60
CA ALA A 22 -3.22 1.40 -11.18
C ALA A 22 -1.99 2.31 -11.09
N ASN A 23 -1.09 2.10 -10.12
CA ASN A 23 -0.03 3.06 -9.79
C ASN A 23 1.40 2.56 -10.07
N LEU A 24 1.58 1.24 -10.19
CA LEU A 24 2.85 0.63 -10.54
C LEU A 24 2.96 0.40 -12.06
N PRO A 25 4.17 0.54 -12.65
CA PRO A 25 4.39 0.21 -14.04
C PRO A 25 4.08 -1.26 -14.37
N THR A 26 3.58 -1.52 -15.57
CA THR A 26 3.47 -2.90 -16.07
C THR A 26 4.84 -3.58 -16.08
N GLY A 27 4.93 -4.78 -15.49
CA GLY A 27 6.21 -5.50 -15.37
C GLY A 27 7.14 -4.93 -14.31
N TRP A 28 6.59 -4.26 -13.28
CA TRP A 28 7.34 -3.72 -12.16
C TRP A 28 8.32 -4.74 -11.56
N ALA A 29 9.61 -4.46 -11.67
CA ALA A 29 10.69 -5.33 -11.19
C ALA A 29 11.03 -5.10 -9.69
N GLY A 30 10.31 -4.21 -9.02
CA GLY A 30 10.53 -3.86 -7.63
C GLY A 30 11.51 -2.70 -7.43
N TYR A 31 11.42 -2.07 -6.26
CA TYR A 31 12.28 -0.96 -5.86
C TYR A 31 13.79 -1.29 -5.95
N GLY A 32 14.16 -2.54 -5.62
CA GLY A 32 15.56 -3.00 -5.65
C GLY A 32 16.17 -3.12 -7.05
N ALA A 33 15.38 -3.04 -8.11
CA ALA A 33 15.86 -3.07 -9.50
C ALA A 33 16.22 -1.66 -10.05
N MET A 34 15.96 -0.60 -9.28
CA MET A 34 16.22 0.79 -9.69
C MET A 34 17.67 1.22 -9.40
N SER A 35 18.16 2.21 -10.15
CA SER A 35 19.38 2.94 -9.79
C SER A 35 19.14 3.79 -8.52
N VAL A 36 20.21 4.20 -7.84
CA VAL A 36 20.09 5.04 -6.63
C VAL A 36 19.46 6.40 -6.97
N GLU A 37 19.84 6.96 -8.11
CA GLU A 37 19.34 8.23 -8.61
C GLU A 37 17.83 8.16 -8.91
N ASP A 38 17.39 7.14 -9.67
CA ASP A 38 15.98 6.98 -10.01
C ASP A 38 15.13 6.67 -8.77
N ALA A 39 15.68 5.92 -7.81
CA ALA A 39 14.98 5.52 -6.60
C ALA A 39 14.57 6.73 -5.74
N PHE A 40 15.36 7.81 -5.73
CA PHE A 40 15.03 9.00 -4.94
C PHE A 40 13.79 9.71 -5.46
N GLU A 41 13.74 10.00 -6.76
CA GLU A 41 12.60 10.64 -7.40
C GLU A 41 11.36 9.76 -7.32
N TRP A 42 11.51 8.46 -7.61
CA TRP A 42 10.42 7.50 -7.50
C TRP A 42 9.86 7.40 -6.07
N THR A 43 10.71 7.42 -5.04
CA THR A 43 10.26 7.37 -3.64
C THR A 43 9.42 8.58 -3.27
N ALA A 44 9.80 9.77 -3.74
CA ALA A 44 9.05 10.99 -3.49
C ALA A 44 7.64 10.90 -4.09
N ASP A 45 7.54 10.49 -5.36
CA ASP A 45 6.27 10.31 -6.06
C ASP A 45 5.41 9.20 -5.44
N TRP A 46 6.05 8.07 -5.09
CA TRP A 46 5.38 6.94 -4.47
C TRP A 46 4.77 7.31 -3.12
N ARG A 47 5.51 8.04 -2.28
CA ARG A 47 4.99 8.53 -0.99
C ARG A 47 3.79 9.45 -1.14
N GLN A 48 3.76 10.31 -2.17
CA GLN A 48 2.60 11.15 -2.45
C GLN A 48 1.36 10.33 -2.82
N LYS A 49 1.53 9.31 -3.68
CA LYS A 49 0.44 8.39 -4.05
C LYS A 49 -0.09 7.63 -2.83
N LEU A 50 0.80 7.12 -1.98
CA LEU A 50 0.41 6.44 -0.74
C LEU A 50 -0.33 7.38 0.21
N ALA A 51 0.16 8.61 0.40
CA ALA A 51 -0.48 9.59 1.27
C ALA A 51 -1.89 9.95 0.79
N ALA A 52 -2.05 10.19 -0.52
CA ALA A 52 -3.35 10.51 -1.13
C ALA A 52 -4.39 9.38 -0.96
N ASN A 53 -3.94 8.14 -0.72
CA ASN A 53 -4.80 6.98 -0.55
C ASN A 53 -4.88 6.48 0.91
N GLY A 54 -4.26 7.19 1.87
CA GLY A 54 -4.24 6.81 3.29
C GLY A 54 -3.33 5.60 3.59
N LEU A 55 -2.42 5.25 2.67
CA LEU A 55 -1.56 4.07 2.74
C LEU A 55 -0.16 4.37 3.28
N LEU A 56 0.23 5.64 3.39
CA LEU A 56 1.58 6.03 3.82
C LEU A 56 1.81 5.82 5.32
N ALA A 57 0.79 6.08 6.13
CA ALA A 57 0.81 5.92 7.58
C ALA A 57 -0.45 5.16 8.02
N PRO A 58 -0.53 3.85 7.71
CA PRO A 58 -1.77 3.08 7.82
C PRO A 58 -2.29 3.01 9.27
N SER A 59 -1.41 2.94 10.25
CA SER A 59 -1.76 2.87 11.68
C SER A 59 -2.11 4.21 12.32
N TRP A 60 -1.80 5.33 11.68
CA TRP A 60 -2.07 6.65 12.26
C TRP A 60 -3.55 7.01 12.14
N PRO A 61 -4.14 7.68 13.14
CA PRO A 61 -5.50 8.19 13.03
C PRO A 61 -5.70 9.09 11.81
N THR A 62 -6.90 9.05 11.23
CA THR A 62 -7.26 9.84 10.04
C THR A 62 -7.23 11.35 10.29
N GLU A 63 -7.46 11.80 11.53
CA GLU A 63 -7.35 13.21 11.94
C GLU A 63 -5.93 13.79 11.76
N TYR A 64 -4.90 12.92 11.71
CA TYR A 64 -3.51 13.30 11.44
C TYR A 64 -3.08 12.98 10.00
N GLY A 65 -4.02 12.64 9.12
CA GLY A 65 -3.75 12.25 7.72
C GLY A 65 -3.29 10.80 7.55
N GLY A 66 -3.46 9.96 8.57
CA GLY A 66 -3.18 8.53 8.51
C GLY A 66 -4.32 7.70 7.90
N GLY A 67 -4.09 6.39 7.78
CA GLY A 67 -5.06 5.45 7.22
C GLY A 67 -6.17 5.01 8.17
N GLY A 68 -5.98 5.16 9.49
CA GLY A 68 -6.92 4.70 10.49
C GLY A 68 -7.21 3.20 10.47
N MET A 69 -6.26 2.41 9.95
CA MET A 69 -6.45 0.98 9.69
C MET A 69 -6.43 0.14 10.97
N SER A 70 -7.31 -0.86 11.01
CA SER A 70 -7.29 -1.92 12.01
C SER A 70 -6.00 -2.76 11.93
N GLU A 71 -5.72 -3.55 12.97
CA GLU A 71 -4.56 -4.45 12.98
C GLU A 71 -4.61 -5.49 11.84
N LEU A 72 -5.80 -6.00 11.52
CA LEU A 72 -5.98 -6.95 10.42
C LEU A 72 -5.69 -6.32 9.05
N GLU A 73 -6.19 -5.10 8.81
CA GLU A 73 -5.91 -4.37 7.57
C GLU A 73 -4.42 -4.04 7.44
N GLN A 74 -3.73 -3.74 8.54
CA GLN A 74 -2.28 -3.53 8.52
C GLN A 74 -1.52 -4.81 8.17
N VAL A 75 -1.97 -5.98 8.64
CA VAL A 75 -1.39 -7.28 8.26
C VAL A 75 -1.59 -7.53 6.77
N ILE A 76 -2.82 -7.34 6.26
CA ILE A 76 -3.12 -7.54 4.84
C ILE A 76 -2.29 -6.59 3.97
N LEU A 77 -2.20 -5.32 4.33
CA LEU A 77 -1.39 -4.34 3.58
C LEU A 77 0.11 -4.70 3.55
N ALA A 78 0.62 -5.40 4.57
CA ALA A 78 2.02 -5.84 4.59
C ALA A 78 2.27 -7.14 3.80
N GLU A 79 1.23 -7.93 3.54
CA GLU A 79 1.30 -9.16 2.72
C GLU A 79 1.22 -8.88 1.21
N GLU A 80 0.51 -7.83 0.81
CA GLU A 80 0.38 -7.37 -0.58
C GLU A 80 1.56 -6.49 -1.03
#